data_AF-A0A7G9YXK2-F1
#
_entry.id   AF-A0A7G9YXK2-F1
#
_cell.length_a   1.000
_cell.length_b   1.000
_cell.length_c   1.000
_cell.angle_alpha   90.00
_cell.angle_beta   90.00
_cell.angle_gamma   90.00
#
_symmetry.space_group_name_H-M   'P 1'
#
loop_
_entity.id
_entity.type
_entity.pdbx_description
1 polymer ?
#
loop_
_entity_poly.entity_id
_entity_poly.type
_entity_poly.pdbx_seq_one_letter_code
_entity_poly.pdbx_strand_id
1 'polypeptide(L)' 'MKIKAKIEIRGATADLVAKSLMPDNMNNMKTVIKENRVATYLEAKKIGSLIATVDDYLMNAKAAQEVVEMVVNP' A
#
# COMPACT_ATOMS: atom_id res chain seq x y z
N MET A 1 21.81 -3.22 9.44
CA MET A 1 20.51 -2.79 9.99
C MET A 1 19.40 -3.11 9.00
N LYS A 2 18.26 -3.63 9.45
CA LYS A 2 17.09 -3.87 8.61
C LYS A 2 15.94 -3.04 9.16
N ILE A 3 15.50 -2.04 8.39
CA ILE A 3 14.48 -1.08 8.79
C ILE A 3 13.17 -1.55 8.16
N LYS A 4 12.08 -1.46 8.93
CA LYS A 4 10.77 -1.95 8.50
C LYS A 4 9.74 -0.84 8.64
N ALA A 5 8.80 -0.81 7.71
CA ALA A 5 7.59 0.00 7.80
C ALA A 5 6.36 -0.88 7.61
N LYS A 6 5.24 -0.43 8.16
CA LYS A 6 3.93 -1.02 7.96
C LYS A 6 2.94 0.09 7.67
N ILE A 7 2.30 0.02 6.51
CA ILE A 7 1.20 0.89 6.12
C ILE A 7 -0.09 0.10 6.30
N GLU A 8 -1.08 0.72 6.91
CA GLU A 8 -2.38 0.09 7.16
C GLU A 8 -3.50 0.96 6.60
N ILE A 9 -4.28 0.38 5.69
CA ILE A 9 -5.46 1.01 5.10
C ILE A 9 -6.68 0.25 5.61
N ARG A 10 -7.71 0.99 6.01
CA ARG A 10 -8.97 0.44 6.52
C ARG A 10 -10.14 1.06 5.77
N GLY A 11 -11.19 0.26 5.56
CA GLY A 11 -12.40 0.72 4.89
C GLY A 11 -13.01 -0.38 4.03
N ALA A 12 -14.24 -0.15 3.57
CA ALA A 12 -14.99 -1.09 2.74
C ALA A 12 -14.34 -1.37 1.39
N THR A 13 -13.51 -0.43 0.90
CA THR A 13 -12.81 -0.51 -0.39
C THR A 13 -11.30 -0.74 -0.25
N ALA A 14 -10.82 -0.99 0.98
CA ALA A 14 -9.39 -1.12 1.25
C ALA A 14 -8.74 -2.28 0.47
N ASP A 15 -9.48 -3.37 0.26
CA ASP A 15 -9.00 -4.51 -0.51
C ASP A 15 -8.85 -4.19 -2.00
N LEU A 16 -9.76 -3.39 -2.59
CA LEU A 16 -9.68 -2.95 -3.98
C LEU A 16 -8.44 -2.08 -4.21
N VAL A 17 -8.21 -1.09 -3.35
CA VAL A 17 -7.01 -0.23 -3.38
C VAL A 17 -5.75 -1.08 -3.25
N ALA A 18 -5.75 -2.07 -2.36
CA ALA A 18 -4.58 -2.93 -2.19
C ALA A 18 -4.32 -3.82 -3.40
N LYS A 19 -5.37 -4.43 -3.97
CA LYS A 19 -5.27 -5.31 -5.13
C LYS A 19 -4.71 -4.58 -6.36
N SER A 20 -5.00 -3.29 -6.53
CA SER A 20 -4.44 -2.51 -7.64
C SER A 20 -2.95 -2.16 -7.44
N LEU A 21 -2.47 -2.09 -6.20
CA LEU A 21 -1.06 -1.81 -5.87
C LEU A 21 -0.18 -3.07 -5.87
N MET A 22 -0.78 -4.24 -5.64
CA MET A 22 -0.05 -5.51 -5.52
C MET A 22 0.82 -5.89 -6.73
N PRO A 23 0.43 -5.62 -7.99
CA PRO A 23 1.29 -5.89 -9.15
C PRO A 23 2.65 -5.17 -9.11
N ASP A 24 2.71 -4.00 -8.47
CA ASP A 24 3.94 -3.19 -8.35
C ASP A 24 4.76 -3.55 -7.10
N ASN A 25 4.32 -4.52 -6.29
CA ASN A 25 5.04 -4.92 -5.10
C ASN A 25 6.39 -5.53 -5.47
N MET A 26 7.46 -4.89 -5.01
CA MET A 26 8.82 -5.42 -5.07
C MET A 26 9.04 -6.55 -4.04
N ASN A 27 10.13 -7.32 -4.21
CA ASN A 27 10.49 -8.44 -3.31
C ASN A 27 10.64 -8.06 -1.82
N ASN A 28 10.81 -6.77 -1.51
CA ASN A 28 10.90 -6.23 -0.16
C ASN A 28 9.56 -5.71 0.39
N MET A 29 8.47 -5.96 -0.33
CA MET A 29 7.11 -5.57 0.02
C MET A 29 6.24 -6.80 0.17
N LYS A 30 5.36 -6.79 1.16
CA LYS A 30 4.36 -7.84 1.37
C LYS A 30 3.05 -7.22 1.78
N THR A 31 2.00 -7.48 1.01
CA THR A 31 0.64 -7.05 1.34
C THR A 31 -0.17 -8.21 1.91
N VAL A 32 -0.89 -7.97 3.00
CA VAL A 32 -1.80 -8.91 3.65
C VAL A 32 -3.18 -8.24 3.72
N ILE A 33 -4.16 -8.88 3.09
CA ILE A 33 -5.56 -8.42 3.06
C ILE A 33 -6.36 -9.26 4.05
N LYS A 34 -7.13 -8.60 4.91
CA LYS A 34 -8.10 -9.22 5.82
C LYS A 34 -9.36 -8.37 5.85
N GLU A 35 -10.41 -8.83 5.15
CA GLU A 35 -11.71 -8.14 5.06
C GLU A 35 -11.52 -6.62 4.83
N ASN A 36 -11.86 -5.79 5.81
CA ASN A 36 -11.83 -4.32 5.73
C ASN A 36 -10.48 -3.70 6.15
N ARG A 37 -9.42 -4.50 6.19
CA ARG A 37 -8.09 -4.07 6.63
C ARG A 37 -7.01 -4.66 5.72
N VAL A 38 -6.17 -3.78 5.21
CA VAL A 38 -4.98 -4.14 4.44
C VAL A 38 -3.75 -3.66 5.18
N ALA A 39 -2.75 -4.53 5.30
CA ALA A 39 -1.43 -4.17 5.79
C ALA A 39 -0.37 -4.45 4.73
N THR A 40 0.36 -3.42 4.33
CA THR A 40 1.55 -3.55 3.48
C THR A 40 2.80 -3.34 4.32
N TYR A 41 3.67 -4.34 4.31
CA TYR A 41 4.94 -4.36 5.01
C TYR A 41 6.05 -4.04 4.02
N LEU A 42 6.94 -3.13 4.38
CA LEU A 42 8.09 -2.72 3.57
C LEU A 42 9.38 -2.90 4.37
N GLU A 43 10.44 -3.33 3.70
CA GLU A 43 11.75 -3.50 4.33
C GLU A 43 12.87 -2.86 3.49
N ALA A 44 13.81 -2.17 4.14
CA ALA A 44 14.98 -1.59 3.48
C ALA A 44 16.23 -1.57 4.38
N LYS A 45 17.40 -1.44 3.76
CA LYS A 45 18.69 -1.33 4.47
C LYS A 45 19.04 0.11 4.87
N LYS A 46 18.52 1.10 4.16
CA LYS A 46 18.78 2.54 4.37
C LYS A 46 17.46 3.25 4.70
N ILE A 47 17.50 4.16 5.67
CA ILE A 47 16.28 4.89 6.11
C ILE A 47 15.71 5.76 5.00
N GLY A 48 16.56 6.48 4.26
CA GLY A 48 16.12 7.31 3.14
C GLY A 48 15.43 6.49 2.04
N SER A 49 15.92 5.28 1.75
CA SER A 49 15.25 4.38 0.80
C SER A 49 13.89 3.93 1.30
N LEU A 50 13.75 3.61 2.60
CA LEU A 50 12.46 3.24 3.16
C LEU A 50 11.46 4.39 3.07
N ILE A 51 11.90 5.61 3.38
CA ILE A 51 11.06 6.82 3.31
C ILE A 51 10.57 7.03 1.87
N ALA A 52 11.47 7.00 0.89
CA ALA A 52 11.11 7.16 -0.52
C ALA A 52 10.09 6.11 -0.98
N THR A 53 10.32 4.83 -0.68
CA THR A 53 9.37 3.77 -1.08
C THR A 53 8.02 3.89 -0.36
N VAL A 54 7.99 4.33 0.90
CA VAL A 54 6.74 4.62 1.60
C VAL A 54 6.00 5.78 0.94
N ASP A 55 6.70 6.84 0.57
CA ASP A 55 6.12 8.01 -0.10
C ASP A 55 5.51 7.64 -1.47
N ASP A 56 6.29 6.93 -2.30
CA ASP A 56 5.82 6.41 -3.60
C ASP A 56 4.59 5.51 -3.44
N TYR A 57 4.59 4.62 -2.43
CA TYR A 57 3.45 3.76 -2.15
C TYR A 57 2.21 4.55 -1.75
N LEU A 58 2.35 5.57 -0.90
CA LEU A 58 1.24 6.41 -0.47
C LEU A 58 0.66 7.24 -1.62
N MET A 59 1.51 7.73 -2.53
CA MET A 59 1.07 8.42 -3.73
C MET A 59 0.25 7.49 -4.64
N ASN A 60 0.73 6.27 -4.89
CA ASN A 60 -0.02 5.28 -5.67
C ASN A 60 -1.33 4.88 -4.98
N ALA A 61 -1.33 4.72 -3.65
CA ALA A 61 -2.52 4.38 -2.89
C ALA A 61 -3.59 5.47 -2.97
N LYS A 62 -3.19 6.74 -2.97
CA LYS A 62 -4.12 7.87 -3.18
C LYS A 62 -4.79 7.80 -4.55
N ALA A 63 -4.01 7.64 -5.61
CA ALA A 63 -4.54 7.55 -6.98
C ALA A 63 -5.48 6.34 -7.14
N ALA A 64 -5.10 5.18 -6.57
CA ALA A 64 -5.94 3.99 -6.55
C ALA A 64 -7.27 4.23 -5.80
N GLN A 65 -7.23 4.92 -4.67
CA GLN A 65 -8.43 5.27 -3.91
C GLN A 65 -9.38 6.17 -4.72
N GLU A 66 -8.86 7.20 -5.38
CA GLU A 66 -9.65 8.11 -6.23
C GLU A 66 -10.37 7.35 -7.36
N VAL A 67 -9.66 6.42 -8.03
CA VAL A 67 -10.25 5.57 -9.08
C VAL A 67 -11.32 4.64 -8.51
N VAL A 68 -11.06 4.02 -7.36
CA VAL A 68 -12.04 3.11 -6.73
C VAL A 68 -13.30 3.86 -6.31
N GLU A 69 -13.17 5.08 -5.77
CA GLU A 69 -14.32 5.91 -5.40
C GLU A 69 -15.21 6.25 -6.61
N MET A 70 -14.61 6.57 -7.78
CA MET A 70 -15.35 6.83 -9.02
C MET A 70 -16.13 5.59 -9.53
N VAL A 71 -15.64 4.38 -9.25
CA VAL A 71 -16.25 3.13 -9.74
C VAL A 71 -17.32 2.61 -8.78
N VAL A 72 -17.09 2.76 -7.47
CA VAL A 72 -17.99 2.24 -6.42
C VAL A 72 -19.14 3.20 -6.11
N ASN A 73 -18.96 4.50 -6.36
CA ASN A 73 -19.98 5.53 -6.15
C ASN A 73 -20.12 6.43 -7.40
N PRO A 74 -20.65 5.88 -8.51
CA PRO A 74 -20.65 6.53 -9.83
C PRO A 74 -21.56 7.75 -9.94
#